data_AF-A0AAI9YE49-F1
#
_entry.id   AF-A0AAI9YE49-F1
#
_cell.length_a   1.000
_cell.length_b   1.000
_cell.length_c   1.000
_cell.angle_alpha   90.00
_cell.angle_beta   90.00
_cell.angle_gamma   90.00
#
_symmetry.space_group_name_H-M   'P 1'
#
loop_
_entity.id
_entity.type
_entity.pdbx_description
1 polymer ?
#
loop_
_entity_poly.entity_id
_entity_poly.type
_entity_poly.pdbx_seq_one_letter_code
_entity_poly.pdbx_strand_id
1 'polypeptide(L)'
;MRKAINKSLVDPPKAGELINFACTSRNCTFTQDGGGGYFSSLGICYSCKDITDKAVFELFTNKSTPASNVSTWYLPWSKNKTDERILQGEGGGTLLTMAPTPGQAYNNSSPPIYSFDILSLTSFKCDSCGPGNSPMNRKPLAAQCRIDPCVKNYQATVTDGIYAEKVEGGEQLLKRRLAELGESRNENSFSLLTKSVLIDGTEKKCKEVDERASNSVRVGFKDEIFREIYDNSPEISHSEKLTWKRYPRECIWVVDRSSWQGMRETMTDFLSGKMTTLEAESYQWVQGSVWGQQLFASGNASMSTVNNMVAGLADSMTATIRNDPYGTSEELRKNVPANLEAATGHVIITQTCIYVQWGYIAYPIALLALQWIFSTLVLVACSQQRRSGDGPSRAV
;
A
#
# COMPACT_ATOMS: atom_id res chain seq x y z
N MET A 1 6.09 -10.00 5.54
CA MET A 1 4.99 -9.33 6.27
C MET A 1 5.42 -8.67 7.60
N ARG A 2 5.87 -9.40 8.62
CA ARG A 2 6.22 -8.84 9.95
C ARG A 2 7.15 -7.62 9.92
N LYS A 3 8.22 -7.66 9.12
CA LYS A 3 9.15 -6.53 8.94
C LYS A 3 8.48 -5.29 8.37
N ALA A 4 7.55 -5.47 7.43
CA ALA A 4 6.81 -4.38 6.79
C ALA A 4 5.85 -3.70 7.77
N ILE A 5 5.08 -4.50 8.52
CA ILE A 5 4.22 -4.02 9.61
C ILE A 5 5.05 -3.19 10.60
N ASN A 6 6.15 -3.73 11.11
CA ASN A 6 7.01 -3.00 12.05
C ASN A 6 7.56 -1.68 11.46
N LYS A 7 8.05 -1.70 10.22
CA LYS A 7 8.56 -0.50 9.54
C LYS A 7 7.47 0.57 9.41
N SER A 8 6.27 0.17 8.97
CA SER A 8 5.14 1.09 8.76
C SER A 8 4.59 1.72 10.04
N LEU A 9 4.73 1.03 11.16
CA LEU A 9 4.30 1.54 12.47
C LEU A 9 5.28 2.58 13.02
N VAL A 10 6.53 2.58 12.56
CA VAL A 10 7.56 3.53 13.00
C VAL A 10 7.69 4.71 12.04
N ASP A 11 7.57 4.44 10.74
CA ASP A 11 7.69 5.43 9.67
C ASP A 11 6.75 5.02 8.53
N PRO A 12 5.47 5.46 8.56
CA PRO A 12 4.45 5.03 7.60
C PRO A 12 4.79 5.53 6.19
N PRO A 13 5.30 4.65 5.30
CA PRO A 13 5.70 5.05 3.97
C PRO A 13 4.48 5.06 3.06
N LYS A 14 4.59 5.75 1.92
CA LYS A 14 3.63 5.59 0.83
C LYS A 14 3.88 4.25 0.14
N ALA A 15 2.82 3.56 -0.28
CA ALA A 15 2.94 2.25 -0.95
C ALA A 15 3.94 2.27 -2.12
N GLY A 16 3.89 3.31 -2.97
CA GLY A 16 4.75 3.43 -4.16
C GLY A 16 6.25 3.45 -3.88
N GLU A 17 6.68 3.91 -2.70
CA GLU A 17 8.10 3.94 -2.32
C GLU A 17 8.64 2.56 -1.95
N LEU A 18 7.76 1.60 -1.70
CA LEU A 18 8.11 0.23 -1.30
C LEU A 18 7.96 -0.78 -2.43
N ILE A 19 7.33 -0.42 -3.55
CA ILE A 19 7.08 -1.34 -4.67
C ILE A 19 8.39 -1.53 -5.47
N ASN A 20 8.71 -2.78 -5.76
CA ASN A 20 9.79 -3.14 -6.67
C ASN A 20 9.32 -2.92 -8.11
N PHE A 21 10.08 -2.17 -8.91
CA PHE A 21 9.80 -1.94 -10.32
C PHE A 21 11.09 -1.95 -11.14
N ALA A 22 10.96 -2.17 -12.45
CA ALA A 22 12.07 -2.10 -13.40
C ALA A 22 11.75 -1.07 -14.50
N CYS A 23 12.57 -0.02 -14.61
CA CYS A 23 12.42 1.03 -15.61
C CYS A 23 13.80 1.53 -16.08
N THR A 24 14.25 1.07 -17.25
CA THR A 24 15.62 1.31 -17.74
C THR A 24 15.91 2.79 -18.04
N SER A 25 14.93 3.55 -18.53
CA SER A 25 15.10 4.98 -18.82
C SER A 25 14.89 5.88 -17.61
N ARG A 26 14.51 5.32 -16.45
CA ARG A 26 14.00 6.04 -15.27
C ARG A 26 12.70 6.82 -15.48
N ASN A 27 12.14 6.81 -16.69
CA ASN A 27 10.87 7.43 -17.01
C ASN A 27 9.95 6.40 -17.68
N CYS A 28 8.95 5.91 -16.96
CA CYS A 28 8.02 4.90 -17.46
C CYS A 28 6.58 5.34 -17.17
N THR A 29 5.66 4.99 -18.07
CA THR A 29 4.23 5.26 -17.87
C THR A 29 3.42 3.98 -17.97
N PHE A 30 2.40 3.92 -17.12
CA PHE A 30 1.38 2.88 -17.10
C PHE A 30 0.04 3.58 -17.33
N THR A 31 -0.14 4.13 -18.52
CA THR A 31 -1.32 4.90 -18.90
C THR A 31 -1.93 4.32 -20.17
N GLN A 32 -3.26 4.19 -20.19
CA GLN A 32 -4.02 4.12 -21.45
C GLN A 32 -4.04 5.51 -22.11
N ASP A 33 -4.28 5.55 -23.42
CA ASP A 33 -4.56 6.77 -24.21
C ASP A 33 -5.81 7.57 -23.76
N GLY A 34 -6.41 7.25 -22.60
CA GLY A 34 -7.63 7.87 -22.07
C GLY A 34 -7.59 8.23 -20.57
N GLY A 35 -6.43 8.13 -19.90
CA GLY A 35 -6.25 8.65 -18.54
C GLY A 35 -6.90 7.83 -17.40
N GLY A 36 -7.35 6.60 -17.67
CA GLY A 36 -7.87 5.67 -16.66
C GLY A 36 -6.80 4.75 -16.05
N GLY A 37 -7.24 3.93 -15.09
CA GLY A 37 -6.44 2.92 -14.40
C GLY A 37 -5.86 1.91 -15.38
N TYR A 38 -4.67 1.40 -15.06
CA TYR A 38 -3.90 0.56 -15.97
C TYR A 38 -3.95 -0.91 -15.58
N PHE A 39 -3.88 -1.23 -14.30
CA PHE A 39 -3.93 -2.61 -13.83
C PHE A 39 -4.70 -2.73 -12.51
N SER A 40 -5.33 -3.88 -12.31
CA SER A 40 -5.93 -4.24 -11.03
C SER A 40 -4.92 -5.07 -10.23
N SER A 41 -4.83 -4.82 -8.93
CA SER A 41 -3.97 -5.61 -8.06
C SER A 41 -4.59 -5.79 -6.68
N LEU A 42 -4.23 -6.91 -6.05
CA LEU A 42 -4.56 -7.19 -4.66
C LEU A 42 -3.77 -6.27 -3.74
N GLY A 43 -4.46 -5.71 -2.75
CA GLY A 43 -3.85 -4.91 -1.71
C GLY A 43 -4.63 -5.01 -0.42
N ILE A 44 -4.27 -4.14 0.50
CA ILE A 44 -4.93 -3.96 1.78
C ILE A 44 -5.62 -2.60 1.77
N CYS A 45 -6.90 -2.64 2.15
CA CYS A 45 -7.74 -1.50 2.39
C CYS A 45 -7.88 -1.30 3.89
N TYR A 46 -8.14 -0.07 4.28
CA TYR A 46 -8.40 0.28 5.66
C TYR A 46 -9.60 1.21 5.78
N SER A 47 -10.24 1.17 6.93
CA SER A 47 -11.22 2.17 7.32
C SER A 47 -11.13 2.37 8.83
N CYS A 48 -11.17 3.62 9.28
CA CYS A 48 -11.28 3.93 10.70
C CYS A 48 -12.52 4.78 10.94
N LYS A 49 -13.31 4.37 11.92
CA LYS A 49 -14.51 5.08 12.36
C LYS A 49 -14.24 5.72 13.72
N ASP A 50 -14.56 6.99 13.84
CA ASP A 50 -14.62 7.66 15.14
C ASP A 50 -15.77 7.05 15.96
N ILE A 51 -15.42 6.53 17.14
CA ILE A 51 -16.33 5.94 18.11
C ILE A 51 -16.18 6.61 19.48
N THR A 52 -15.67 7.84 19.50
CA THR A 52 -15.46 8.63 20.72
C THR A 52 -16.75 8.83 21.52
N ASP A 53 -17.89 8.95 20.82
CA ASP A 53 -19.23 9.04 21.39
C ASP A 53 -19.63 7.80 22.21
N LYS A 54 -18.99 6.65 21.95
CA LYS A 54 -19.23 5.41 22.69
C LYS A 54 -18.37 5.29 23.95
N ALA A 55 -17.38 6.14 24.15
CA ALA A 55 -16.52 6.08 25.33
C ALA A 55 -17.34 6.42 26.59
N VAL A 56 -17.27 5.54 27.59
CA VAL A 56 -17.97 5.69 28.86
C VAL A 56 -16.99 6.16 29.93
N PHE A 57 -17.40 7.19 30.67
CA PHE A 57 -16.70 7.68 31.85
C PHE A 57 -17.29 7.07 33.11
N GLU A 58 -16.44 6.58 34.00
CA GLU A 58 -16.82 6.09 35.31
C GLU A 58 -15.85 6.62 36.38
N LEU A 59 -16.40 7.24 37.43
CA LEU A 59 -15.63 7.73 38.56
C LEU A 59 -15.67 6.68 39.67
N PHE A 60 -14.50 6.12 40.01
CA PHE A 60 -14.35 5.21 41.12
C PHE A 60 -13.94 5.98 42.37
N THR A 61 -14.89 6.15 43.28
CA THR A 61 -14.64 6.66 44.63
C THR A 61 -14.41 5.49 45.57
N ASN A 62 -13.17 5.28 46.02
CA ASN A 62 -12.91 4.29 47.07
C ASN A 62 -13.48 4.80 48.39
N LYS A 63 -14.56 4.18 48.89
CA LYS A 63 -15.19 4.55 50.16
C LYS A 63 -14.24 4.43 51.36
N SER A 64 -13.21 3.59 51.26
CA SER A 64 -12.26 3.32 52.34
C SER A 64 -11.10 4.33 52.39
N THR A 65 -10.80 5.02 51.28
CA THR A 65 -9.72 6.01 51.19
C THR A 65 -10.19 7.21 50.34
N PRO A 66 -10.75 8.27 50.94
CA PRO A 66 -11.31 9.42 50.23
C PRO A 66 -10.33 10.17 49.32
N ALA A 67 -9.02 9.93 49.48
CA ALA A 67 -7.96 10.62 48.73
C ALA A 67 -7.72 10.08 47.32
N SER A 68 -8.24 8.91 46.93
CA SER A 68 -7.91 8.30 45.64
C SER A 68 -9.14 8.21 44.71
N ASN A 69 -9.57 9.35 44.16
CA ASN A 69 -10.55 9.34 43.07
C ASN A 69 -9.87 8.84 41.80
N VAL A 70 -10.24 7.65 41.33
CA VAL A 70 -9.73 7.11 40.07
C VAL A 70 -10.77 7.31 39.00
N SER A 71 -10.46 8.12 37.99
CA SER A 71 -11.33 8.26 36.82
C SER A 71 -10.96 7.21 35.78
N THR A 72 -11.98 6.55 35.23
CA THR A 72 -11.80 5.51 34.22
C THR A 72 -12.57 5.84 32.95
N TRP A 73 -11.92 5.63 31.80
CA TRP A 73 -12.59 5.59 30.50
C TRP A 73 -12.52 4.19 29.91
N TYR A 74 -13.63 3.73 29.32
CA TYR A 74 -13.70 2.43 28.67
C TYR A 74 -14.72 2.41 27.52
N LEU A 75 -14.57 1.48 26.59
CA LEU A 75 -15.57 1.19 25.56
C LEU A 75 -16.60 0.18 26.09
N PRO A 76 -17.89 0.24 25.71
CA PRO A 76 -18.94 -0.57 26.34
C PRO A 76 -18.65 -2.09 26.33
N TRP A 77 -18.04 -2.58 25.26
CA TRP A 77 -17.65 -3.99 25.11
C TRP A 77 -16.33 -4.36 25.81
N SER A 78 -15.54 -3.37 26.24
CA SER A 78 -14.33 -3.54 27.04
C SER A 78 -14.59 -3.49 28.55
N LYS A 79 -15.84 -3.30 28.99
CA LYS A 79 -16.19 -3.06 30.40
C LYS A 79 -15.55 -4.09 31.35
N ASN A 80 -15.52 -5.38 30.99
CA ASN A 80 -15.00 -6.42 31.89
C ASN A 80 -13.48 -6.66 31.76
N LYS A 81 -12.77 -5.87 30.95
CA LYS A 81 -11.34 -6.05 30.69
C LYS A 81 -10.56 -4.86 31.23
N THR A 82 -9.89 -5.06 32.35
CA THR A 82 -9.08 -4.03 33.01
C THR A 82 -7.98 -3.48 32.11
N ASP A 83 -7.39 -4.30 31.24
CA ASP A 83 -6.30 -3.90 30.35
C ASP A 83 -6.72 -2.97 29.19
N GLU A 84 -8.01 -2.91 28.88
CA GLU A 84 -8.55 -2.06 27.82
C GLU A 84 -9.04 -0.70 28.37
N ARG A 85 -8.95 -0.50 29.69
CA ARG A 85 -9.37 0.72 30.38
C ARG A 85 -8.25 1.74 30.49
N ILE A 86 -8.62 3.01 30.35
CA ILE A 86 -7.77 4.13 30.70
C ILE A 86 -8.02 4.45 32.17
N LEU A 87 -7.02 4.21 33.03
CA LEU A 87 -7.05 4.51 34.45
C LEU A 87 -6.23 5.76 34.72
N GLN A 88 -6.77 6.71 35.49
CA GLN A 88 -6.00 7.86 35.96
C GLN A 88 -6.11 7.99 37.47
N GLY A 89 -4.97 8.00 38.15
CA GLY A 89 -4.83 8.32 39.57
C GLY A 89 -3.61 9.22 39.83
N GLU A 90 -3.38 9.56 41.09
CA GLU A 90 -2.27 10.45 41.51
C GLU A 90 -0.86 9.90 41.16
N GLY A 91 -0.72 8.59 40.96
CA GLY A 91 0.55 7.92 40.65
C GLY A 91 0.76 7.57 39.17
N GLY A 92 0.12 8.31 38.25
CA GLY A 92 0.15 7.99 36.83
C GLY A 92 -1.00 7.08 36.40
N GLY A 93 -0.92 6.57 35.17
CA GLY A 93 -2.06 5.92 34.57
C GLY A 93 -1.88 5.47 33.14
N THR A 94 -2.88 4.77 32.63
CA THR A 94 -2.95 4.39 31.22
C THR A 94 -3.45 5.58 30.41
N LEU A 95 -2.75 5.93 29.33
CA LEU A 95 -3.07 7.08 28.47
C LEU A 95 -3.63 6.68 27.10
N LEU A 96 -3.30 5.48 26.66
CA LEU A 96 -3.75 4.91 25.40
C LEU A 96 -3.84 3.39 25.55
N THR A 97 -4.89 2.79 25.02
CA THR A 97 -5.05 1.35 24.87
C THR A 97 -5.37 1.02 23.41
N MET A 98 -4.82 -0.09 22.94
CA MET A 98 -5.13 -0.69 21.66
C MET A 98 -5.46 -2.16 21.89
N ALA A 99 -6.58 -2.62 21.35
CA ALA A 99 -7.00 -4.01 21.52
C ALA A 99 -7.77 -4.50 20.29
N PRO A 100 -7.70 -5.79 19.96
CA PRO A 100 -8.53 -6.37 18.91
C PRO A 100 -10.02 -6.14 19.18
N THR A 101 -10.73 -5.66 18.18
CA THR A 101 -12.17 -5.41 18.27
C THR A 101 -12.89 -6.75 18.47
N PRO A 102 -13.75 -6.87 19.49
CA PRO A 102 -14.41 -8.13 19.81
C PRO A 102 -15.39 -8.54 18.70
N GLY A 103 -15.55 -9.86 18.52
CA GLY A 103 -16.41 -10.43 17.48
C GLY A 103 -17.86 -9.95 17.54
N GLN A 104 -18.37 -9.61 18.73
CA GLN A 104 -19.73 -9.09 18.91
C GLN A 104 -19.93 -7.72 18.26
N ALA A 105 -18.87 -6.95 17.98
CA ALA A 105 -18.99 -5.61 17.41
C ALA A 105 -19.44 -5.62 15.93
N TYR A 106 -19.33 -6.77 15.23
CA TYR A 106 -19.52 -6.81 13.79
C TYR A 106 -20.98 -6.95 13.32
N ASN A 107 -21.98 -7.08 14.19
CA ASN A 107 -23.43 -7.07 13.86
C ASN A 107 -23.78 -7.64 12.46
N ASN A 108 -23.39 -8.89 12.17
CA ASN A 108 -23.62 -9.62 10.91
C ASN A 108 -22.78 -9.23 9.69
N SER A 109 -21.80 -8.34 9.82
CA SER A 109 -20.81 -8.09 8.76
C SER A 109 -19.72 -9.18 8.74
N SER A 110 -19.17 -9.44 7.55
CA SER A 110 -18.01 -10.34 7.40
C SER A 110 -16.83 -9.74 8.19
N PRO A 111 -16.20 -10.52 9.10
CA PRO A 111 -15.11 -10.00 9.90
C PRO A 111 -13.91 -9.73 8.98
N PRO A 112 -13.19 -8.61 9.20
CA PRO A 112 -12.00 -8.25 8.45
C PRO A 112 -10.85 -9.24 8.72
N ILE A 113 -9.71 -9.09 8.04
CA ILE A 113 -8.47 -9.81 8.43
C ILE A 113 -8.15 -9.45 9.88
N TYR A 114 -8.19 -8.16 10.18
CA TYR A 114 -7.95 -7.64 11.51
C TYR A 114 -8.73 -6.36 11.74
N SER A 115 -9.13 -6.15 12.98
CA SER A 115 -9.75 -4.93 13.43
C SER A 115 -9.46 -4.74 14.90
N PHE A 116 -9.28 -3.48 15.25
CA PHE A 116 -8.82 -3.08 16.56
C PHE A 116 -9.43 -1.74 16.94
N ASP A 117 -9.65 -1.58 18.23
CA ASP A 117 -10.13 -0.36 18.82
C ASP A 117 -8.94 0.35 19.48
N ILE A 118 -8.89 1.66 19.29
CA ILE A 118 -7.97 2.58 19.96
C ILE A 118 -8.82 3.39 20.93
N LEU A 119 -8.40 3.50 22.18
CA LEU A 119 -8.93 4.44 23.14
C LEU A 119 -7.74 5.24 23.69
N SER A 120 -7.79 6.56 23.59
CA SER A 120 -6.71 7.45 24.02
C SER A 120 -7.26 8.68 24.74
N LEU A 121 -6.48 9.26 25.64
CA LEU A 121 -6.78 10.56 26.23
C LEU A 121 -6.05 11.68 25.51
N THR A 122 -6.83 12.61 25.01
CA THR A 122 -6.32 13.83 24.39
C THR A 122 -6.31 14.97 25.41
N SER A 123 -5.27 15.80 25.34
CA SER A 123 -5.21 17.08 26.03
C SER A 123 -5.72 18.15 25.07
N PHE A 124 -6.56 19.05 25.57
CA PHE A 124 -6.94 20.24 24.83
C PHE A 124 -6.70 21.48 25.69
N LYS A 125 -6.26 22.55 25.04
CA LYS A 125 -6.16 23.85 25.70
C LYS A 125 -7.57 24.30 26.07
N CYS A 126 -7.78 24.51 27.37
CA CYS A 126 -9.01 25.07 27.87
C CYS A 126 -8.86 26.59 27.91
N ASP A 127 -9.30 27.28 26.86
CA ASP A 127 -9.17 28.75 26.76
C ASP A 127 -9.97 29.49 27.84
N SER A 128 -10.95 28.82 28.48
CA SER A 128 -11.82 29.38 29.52
C SER A 128 -11.51 28.87 30.93
N CYS A 129 -10.48 28.05 31.13
CA CYS A 129 -10.11 27.57 32.46
C CYS A 129 -9.30 28.67 33.17
N GLY A 130 -9.79 29.14 34.33
CA GLY A 130 -9.17 30.25 35.06
C GLY A 130 -7.72 29.96 35.48
N PRO A 131 -6.88 31.00 35.65
CA PRO A 131 -5.51 30.85 36.11
C PRO A 131 -5.50 30.18 37.50
N GLY A 132 -4.84 29.03 37.60
CA GLY A 132 -4.73 28.26 38.86
C GLY A 132 -5.65 27.03 38.98
N ASN A 133 -6.61 26.85 38.08
CA ASN A 133 -7.50 25.67 38.03
C ASN A 133 -7.60 25.14 36.59
N SER A 134 -6.49 24.83 35.96
CA SER A 134 -6.54 24.05 34.72
C SER A 134 -6.06 22.63 34.99
N PRO A 135 -6.85 21.77 35.67
CA PRO A 135 -6.70 20.35 35.41
C PRO A 135 -6.85 20.24 33.89
N MET A 136 -5.82 19.74 33.20
CA MET A 136 -5.93 19.52 31.77
C MET A 136 -7.26 18.82 31.52
N ASN A 137 -8.19 19.49 30.84
CA ASN A 137 -9.45 18.85 30.53
C ASN A 137 -9.09 17.74 29.55
N ARG A 138 -9.38 16.51 29.97
CA ARG A 138 -9.07 15.31 29.20
C ARG A 138 -10.32 14.93 28.44
N LYS A 139 -10.19 14.73 27.14
CA LYS A 139 -11.25 14.15 26.31
C LYS A 139 -10.81 12.79 25.81
N PRO A 140 -11.67 11.76 25.88
CA PRO A 140 -11.38 10.53 25.18
C PRO A 140 -11.34 10.82 23.68
N LEU A 141 -10.47 10.12 22.98
CA LEU A 141 -10.54 9.87 21.56
C LEU A 141 -10.66 8.36 21.42
N ALA A 142 -11.67 7.88 20.70
CA ALA A 142 -11.78 6.48 20.40
C ALA A 142 -11.99 6.25 18.91
N ALA A 143 -11.28 5.27 18.36
CA ALA A 143 -11.35 4.90 16.96
C ALA A 143 -11.48 3.39 16.84
N GLN A 144 -12.28 2.94 15.88
CA GLN A 144 -12.36 1.54 15.49
C GLN A 144 -11.84 1.41 14.06
N CYS A 145 -10.74 0.70 13.90
CA CYS A 145 -10.07 0.54 12.62
C CYS A 145 -10.20 -0.90 12.12
N ARG A 146 -10.45 -1.05 10.82
CA ARG A 146 -10.52 -2.31 10.10
C ARG A 146 -9.48 -2.35 9.00
N ILE A 147 -8.94 -3.55 8.77
CA ILE A 147 -7.98 -3.86 7.72
C ILE A 147 -8.53 -5.04 6.91
N ASP A 148 -8.87 -4.77 5.65
CA ASP A 148 -9.56 -5.69 4.76
C ASP A 148 -8.73 -5.91 3.48
N PRO A 149 -8.63 -7.15 2.97
CA PRO A 149 -8.02 -7.39 1.67
C PRO A 149 -8.96 -6.89 0.58
N CYS A 150 -8.41 -6.27 -0.45
CA CYS A 150 -9.22 -5.66 -1.49
C CYS A 150 -8.50 -5.62 -2.84
N VAL A 151 -9.28 -5.46 -3.90
CA VAL A 151 -8.78 -5.20 -5.24
C VAL A 151 -8.93 -3.72 -5.53
N LYS A 152 -7.83 -3.11 -5.98
CA LYS A 152 -7.75 -1.71 -6.39
C LYS A 152 -7.28 -1.65 -7.83
N ASN A 153 -7.72 -0.61 -8.54
CA ASN A 153 -7.18 -0.27 -9.85
C ASN A 153 -6.13 0.82 -9.68
N TYR A 154 -4.98 0.66 -10.32
CA TYR A 154 -3.83 1.54 -10.18
C TYR A 154 -3.50 2.20 -11.51
N GLN A 155 -3.23 3.49 -11.43
CA GLN A 155 -2.48 4.24 -12.42
C GLN A 155 -1.08 4.49 -11.84
N ALA A 156 -0.05 4.11 -12.57
CA ALA A 156 1.33 4.22 -12.10
C ALA A 156 2.17 5.06 -13.06
N THR A 157 3.14 5.78 -12.51
CA THR A 157 4.13 6.55 -13.26
C THR A 157 5.48 6.38 -12.58
N VAL A 158 6.54 6.30 -13.36
CA VAL A 158 7.92 6.39 -12.90
C VAL A 158 8.48 7.67 -13.48
N THR A 159 8.90 8.59 -12.63
CA THR A 159 9.56 9.84 -13.05
C THR A 159 10.88 9.96 -12.32
N ASP A 160 11.97 10.12 -13.06
CA ASP A 160 13.34 10.18 -12.52
C ASP A 160 13.70 8.99 -11.61
N GLY A 161 13.11 7.82 -11.87
CA GLY A 161 13.34 6.61 -11.10
C GLY A 161 12.56 6.58 -9.77
N ILE A 162 11.56 7.44 -9.60
CA ILE A 162 10.65 7.42 -8.47
C ILE A 162 9.30 6.88 -8.95
N TYR A 163 8.86 5.76 -8.37
CA TYR A 163 7.57 5.15 -8.65
C TYR A 163 6.47 5.81 -7.82
N ALA A 164 5.43 6.26 -8.51
CA ALA A 164 4.25 6.86 -7.92
C ALA A 164 2.99 6.18 -8.46
N GLU A 165 2.06 5.88 -7.56
CA GLU A 165 0.77 5.30 -7.91
C GLU A 165 -0.38 6.16 -7.43
N LYS A 166 -1.46 6.13 -8.20
CA LYS A 166 -2.75 6.67 -7.86
C LYS A 166 -3.78 5.57 -7.97
N VAL A 167 -4.58 5.40 -6.92
CA VAL A 167 -5.72 4.49 -6.93
C VAL A 167 -6.85 5.15 -7.72
N GLU A 168 -7.43 4.41 -8.66
CA GLU A 168 -8.58 4.85 -9.45
C GLU A 168 -9.82 4.02 -9.17
N GLY A 169 -10.97 4.70 -9.19
CA GLY A 169 -12.27 4.06 -8.98
C GLY A 169 -12.51 3.60 -7.54
N GLY A 170 -13.47 2.69 -7.39
CA GLY A 170 -13.82 2.08 -6.11
C GLY A 170 -12.99 0.83 -5.82
N GLU A 171 -12.71 0.59 -4.54
CA GLU A 171 -12.14 -0.65 -4.05
C GLU A 171 -13.20 -1.76 -3.95
N GLN A 172 -12.79 -2.99 -4.23
CA GLN A 172 -13.64 -4.17 -4.05
C GLN A 172 -13.08 -5.03 -2.93
N LEU A 173 -13.76 -5.05 -1.78
CA LEU A 173 -13.35 -5.85 -0.64
C LEU A 173 -13.53 -7.35 -0.93
N LEU A 174 -12.51 -8.14 -0.62
CA LEU A 174 -12.65 -9.59 -0.57
C LEU A 174 -13.51 -9.96 0.63
N LYS A 175 -14.36 -10.98 0.46
CA LYS A 175 -15.23 -11.46 1.54
C LYS A 175 -14.61 -12.68 2.18
N ARG A 176 -14.68 -12.75 3.51
CA ARG A 176 -14.31 -13.96 4.23
C ARG A 176 -15.41 -15.01 4.05
N ARG A 177 -14.99 -16.24 3.73
CA ARG A 177 -15.88 -17.41 3.79
C ARG A 177 -16.34 -17.64 5.23
N LEU A 178 -17.66 -17.67 5.47
CA LEU A 178 -18.22 -18.16 6.72
C LEU A 178 -17.93 -19.66 6.82
N ALA A 179 -17.27 -20.10 7.90
CA ALA A 179 -17.11 -21.51 8.18
C ALA A 179 -18.48 -22.07 8.57
N GLU A 180 -19.19 -22.65 7.63
CA GLU A 180 -20.40 -23.42 7.91
C GLU A 180 -19.96 -24.77 8.47
N LEU A 181 -19.72 -24.81 9.80
CA LEU A 181 -19.67 -26.00 10.66
C LEU A 181 -19.15 -27.29 9.96
N GLY A 182 -17.86 -27.38 9.62
CA GLY A 182 -17.33 -28.63 9.05
C GLY A 182 -15.91 -28.67 8.47
N GLU A 183 -14.88 -28.33 9.26
CA GLU A 183 -13.47 -28.79 9.14
C GLU A 183 -12.71 -28.74 7.78
N SER A 184 -13.16 -28.04 6.74
CA SER A 184 -12.30 -27.87 5.55
C SER A 184 -11.11 -26.94 5.85
N ARG A 185 -9.89 -27.36 5.49
CA ARG A 185 -8.66 -26.55 5.63
C ARG A 185 -8.74 -25.21 4.89
N ASN A 186 -9.56 -25.15 3.84
CA ASN A 186 -9.82 -23.95 3.02
C ASN A 186 -11.02 -23.12 3.52
N GLU A 187 -11.67 -23.54 4.61
CA GLU A 187 -12.57 -22.66 5.35
C GLU A 187 -11.79 -21.47 5.89
N ASN A 188 -12.31 -20.27 5.65
CA ASN A 188 -11.79 -18.98 6.07
C ASN A 188 -10.82 -18.25 5.14
N SER A 189 -10.59 -18.64 3.88
CA SER A 189 -9.89 -17.73 2.96
C SER A 189 -10.72 -16.46 2.69
N PHE A 190 -10.04 -15.36 2.37
CA PHE A 190 -10.69 -14.20 1.77
C PHE A 190 -10.66 -14.38 0.27
N SER A 191 -11.80 -14.20 -0.39
CA SER A 191 -11.85 -14.31 -1.84
C SER A 191 -12.82 -13.33 -2.49
N LEU A 192 -12.57 -13.06 -3.76
CA LEU A 192 -13.41 -12.20 -4.60
C LEU A 192 -13.35 -12.68 -6.04
N LEU A 193 -14.53 -12.82 -6.65
CA LEU A 193 -14.68 -12.89 -8.10
C LEU A 193 -15.09 -11.50 -8.60
N THR A 194 -14.20 -10.85 -9.34
CA THR A 194 -14.44 -9.52 -9.92
C THR A 194 -15.32 -9.62 -11.17
N LYS A 195 -16.05 -8.54 -11.50
CA LYS A 195 -16.85 -8.45 -12.74
C LYS A 195 -15.99 -8.08 -13.95
N SER A 196 -14.96 -7.29 -13.72
CA SER A 196 -13.93 -6.95 -14.70
C SER A 196 -12.60 -6.71 -13.99
N VAL A 197 -11.52 -6.84 -14.75
CA VAL A 197 -10.15 -6.66 -14.28
C VAL A 197 -9.39 -5.83 -15.32
N LEU A 198 -8.54 -4.92 -14.86
CA LEU A 198 -7.63 -4.18 -15.73
C LEU A 198 -6.31 -4.95 -15.81
N ILE A 199 -5.87 -5.25 -17.03
CA ILE A 199 -4.58 -5.88 -17.31
C ILE A 199 -3.90 -5.07 -18.40
N ASP A 200 -2.73 -4.52 -18.09
CA ASP A 200 -1.89 -3.76 -19.01
C ASP A 200 -2.66 -2.71 -19.82
N GLY A 201 -3.49 -1.93 -19.12
CA GLY A 201 -4.33 -0.92 -19.73
C GLY A 201 -5.40 -1.51 -20.63
N THR A 202 -5.94 -2.70 -20.35
CA THR A 202 -7.11 -3.24 -21.05
C THR A 202 -8.10 -3.79 -20.02
N GLU A 203 -9.34 -3.28 -20.04
CA GLU A 203 -10.40 -3.83 -19.21
C GLU A 203 -10.90 -5.15 -19.81
N LYS A 204 -10.71 -6.24 -19.08
CA LYS A 204 -11.24 -7.57 -19.41
C LYS A 204 -12.46 -7.87 -18.56
N LYS A 205 -13.57 -8.22 -19.21
CA LYS A 205 -14.79 -8.67 -18.53
C LYS A 205 -14.60 -10.11 -18.05
N CYS A 206 -14.93 -10.33 -16.79
CA CYS A 206 -14.89 -11.64 -16.16
C CYS A 206 -16.18 -12.39 -16.45
N LYS A 207 -16.11 -13.33 -17.39
CA LYS A 207 -17.22 -14.19 -17.79
C LYS A 207 -16.86 -15.64 -17.59
N GLU A 208 -17.89 -16.46 -17.45
CA GLU A 208 -17.74 -17.91 -17.47
C GLU A 208 -17.08 -18.36 -18.78
N VAL A 209 -16.16 -19.31 -18.67
CA VAL A 209 -15.43 -19.91 -19.80
C VAL A 209 -15.72 -21.41 -19.90
N ASP A 210 -15.48 -21.96 -21.08
CA ASP A 210 -15.62 -23.40 -21.36
C ASP A 210 -14.79 -24.24 -20.38
N GLU A 211 -15.28 -25.44 -20.06
CA GLU A 211 -14.60 -26.40 -19.21
C GLU A 211 -13.17 -26.74 -19.67
N ARG A 212 -12.88 -26.63 -20.96
CA ARG A 212 -11.58 -26.94 -21.55
C ARG A 212 -10.62 -25.76 -21.58
N ALA A 213 -11.03 -24.57 -21.12
CA ALA A 213 -10.17 -23.39 -21.14
C ALA A 213 -8.94 -23.61 -20.25
N SER A 214 -7.76 -23.61 -20.86
CA SER A 214 -6.48 -23.56 -20.14
C SER A 214 -6.42 -22.25 -19.33
N ASN A 215 -5.84 -22.31 -18.13
CA ASN A 215 -5.72 -21.18 -17.18
C ASN A 215 -7.05 -20.66 -16.59
N SER A 216 -8.07 -21.51 -16.54
CA SER A 216 -9.30 -21.22 -15.81
C SER A 216 -9.28 -21.85 -14.42
N VAL A 217 -9.96 -21.19 -13.49
CA VAL A 217 -10.15 -21.66 -12.12
C VAL A 217 -11.63 -21.99 -11.92
N ARG A 218 -11.88 -23.15 -11.31
CA ARG A 218 -13.24 -23.62 -11.02
C ARG A 218 -13.72 -22.98 -9.73
N VAL A 219 -14.92 -22.41 -9.75
CA VAL A 219 -15.53 -21.66 -8.66
C VAL A 219 -16.95 -22.17 -8.39
N GLY A 220 -17.29 -22.31 -7.11
CA GLY A 220 -18.56 -22.81 -6.62
C GLY A 220 -19.50 -21.67 -6.26
N PHE A 221 -20.75 -21.79 -6.69
CA PHE A 221 -21.84 -20.85 -6.42
C PHE A 221 -22.96 -21.54 -5.65
N LYS A 222 -23.59 -20.79 -4.75
CA LYS A 222 -24.85 -21.13 -4.08
C LYS A 222 -25.80 -19.97 -4.25
N ASP A 223 -26.95 -20.21 -4.89
CA ASP A 223 -27.95 -19.18 -5.20
C ASP A 223 -27.34 -17.99 -5.99
N GLU A 224 -26.48 -18.29 -6.99
CA GLU A 224 -25.72 -17.29 -7.78
C GLU A 224 -24.75 -16.40 -6.96
N ILE A 225 -24.57 -16.69 -5.68
CA ILE A 225 -23.56 -16.04 -4.84
C ILE A 225 -22.30 -16.90 -4.86
N PHE A 226 -21.17 -16.28 -5.21
CA PHE A 226 -19.85 -16.91 -5.15
C PHE A 226 -19.54 -17.36 -3.71
N ARG A 227 -19.20 -18.66 -3.55
CA ARG A 227 -18.93 -19.28 -2.24
C ARG A 227 -17.53 -19.86 -2.12
N GLU A 228 -17.04 -20.50 -3.17
CA GLU A 228 -15.82 -21.32 -3.08
C GLU A 228 -14.98 -21.27 -4.34
N ILE A 229 -13.69 -21.48 -4.18
CA ILE A 229 -12.75 -21.76 -5.26
C ILE A 229 -12.35 -23.23 -5.10
N TYR A 230 -12.48 -24.01 -6.17
CA TYR A 230 -12.13 -25.41 -6.17
C TYR A 230 -10.62 -25.55 -5.97
N ASP A 231 -10.24 -26.17 -4.87
CA ASP A 231 -8.90 -26.71 -4.67
C ASP A 231 -8.93 -28.17 -5.07
N ASN A 232 -7.87 -28.68 -5.70
CA ASN A 232 -7.81 -30.05 -6.23
C ASN A 232 -7.78 -31.14 -5.14
N SER A 233 -8.23 -30.84 -3.91
CA SER A 233 -8.28 -31.80 -2.81
C SER A 233 -9.43 -32.80 -3.06
N PRO A 234 -9.13 -34.08 -3.32
CA PRO A 234 -10.14 -35.10 -3.60
C PRO A 234 -10.93 -35.52 -2.34
N GLU A 235 -10.60 -34.99 -1.16
CA GLU A 235 -11.09 -35.47 0.13
C GLU A 235 -12.24 -34.66 0.73
N ILE A 236 -12.65 -33.53 0.12
CA ILE A 236 -13.68 -32.68 0.72
C ILE A 236 -15.06 -33.11 0.20
N SER A 237 -15.77 -33.89 1.02
CA SER A 237 -17.21 -34.11 0.88
C SER A 237 -17.93 -32.78 1.10
N HIS A 238 -18.23 -32.06 0.00
CA HIS A 238 -18.98 -30.82 0.08
C HIS A 238 -20.42 -31.13 0.52
N SER A 239 -20.78 -30.74 1.74
CA SER A 239 -22.13 -30.89 2.29
C SER A 239 -23.19 -30.08 1.52
N GLU A 240 -22.76 -29.07 0.76
CA GLU A 240 -23.61 -28.18 -0.01
C GLU A 240 -23.61 -28.51 -1.51
N LYS A 241 -24.81 -28.49 -2.13
CA LYS A 241 -24.96 -28.58 -3.59
C LYS A 241 -24.51 -27.27 -4.25
N LEU A 242 -23.21 -27.12 -4.46
CA LEU A 242 -22.64 -25.99 -5.20
C LEU A 242 -22.76 -26.21 -6.71
N THR A 243 -23.10 -25.13 -7.43
CA THR A 243 -22.99 -25.09 -8.89
C THR A 243 -21.58 -24.61 -9.26
N TRP A 244 -20.84 -25.45 -9.96
CA TRP A 244 -19.46 -25.14 -10.33
C TRP A 244 -19.40 -24.53 -11.73
N LYS A 245 -18.76 -23.36 -11.83
CA LYS A 245 -18.49 -22.66 -13.10
C LYS A 245 -16.98 -22.42 -13.21
N ARG A 246 -16.45 -22.16 -14.42
CA ARG A 246 -15.02 -21.82 -14.60
C ARG A 246 -14.86 -20.37 -15.02
N TYR A 247 -13.88 -19.69 -14.46
CA TYR A 247 -13.56 -18.29 -14.78
C TYR A 247 -12.06 -18.13 -15.06
N PRO A 248 -11.65 -17.11 -15.84
CA PRO A 248 -10.24 -16.77 -16.02
C PRO A 248 -9.55 -16.51 -14.68
N ARG A 249 -8.31 -16.97 -14.53
CA ARG A 249 -7.57 -16.85 -13.27
C ARG A 249 -7.38 -15.40 -12.83
N GLU A 250 -7.20 -14.47 -13.77
CA GLU A 250 -7.08 -13.03 -13.51
C GLU A 250 -8.30 -12.39 -12.83
N CYS A 251 -9.46 -13.04 -12.87
CA CYS A 251 -10.69 -12.53 -12.30
C CYS A 251 -10.91 -12.90 -10.84
N ILE A 252 -10.09 -13.83 -10.32
CA ILE A 252 -10.26 -14.45 -9.01
C ILE A 252 -9.11 -14.04 -8.11
N TRP A 253 -9.47 -13.47 -6.96
CA TRP A 253 -8.54 -12.96 -5.96
C TRP A 253 -8.68 -13.76 -4.69
N VAL A 254 -7.56 -14.16 -4.09
CA VAL A 254 -7.54 -14.99 -2.90
C VAL A 254 -6.44 -14.52 -1.96
N VAL A 255 -6.78 -14.44 -0.67
CA VAL A 255 -5.81 -14.47 0.41
C VAL A 255 -6.04 -15.78 1.17
N ASP A 256 -5.06 -16.67 1.09
CA ASP A 256 -5.14 -17.99 1.71
C ASP A 256 -5.17 -17.89 3.24
N ARG A 257 -5.60 -18.99 3.87
CA ARG A 257 -5.78 -19.07 5.32
C ARG A 257 -4.52 -18.76 6.10
N SER A 258 -3.41 -19.38 5.71
CA SER A 258 -2.13 -19.25 6.42
C SER A 258 -1.61 -17.83 6.32
N SER A 259 -1.72 -17.20 5.15
CA SER A 259 -1.31 -15.82 4.93
C SER A 259 -2.10 -14.83 5.80
N TRP A 260 -3.44 -14.90 5.81
CA TRP A 260 -4.20 -13.95 6.64
C TRP A 260 -4.12 -14.25 8.12
N GLN A 261 -3.99 -15.51 8.53
CA GLN A 261 -3.78 -15.87 9.92
C GLN A 261 -2.44 -15.31 10.43
N GLY A 262 -1.36 -15.49 9.66
CA GLY A 262 -0.06 -14.90 10.00
C GLY A 262 -0.09 -13.37 10.04
N MET A 263 -0.83 -12.73 9.12
CA MET A 263 -1.09 -11.29 9.16
C MET A 263 -1.82 -10.89 10.46
N ARG A 264 -2.89 -11.61 10.83
CA ARG A 264 -3.69 -11.34 12.03
C ARG A 264 -2.90 -11.53 13.32
N GLU A 265 -2.15 -12.62 13.45
CA GLU A 265 -1.30 -12.88 14.62
C GLU A 265 -0.26 -11.78 14.78
N THR A 266 0.42 -11.43 13.68
CA THR A 266 1.40 -10.33 13.69
C THR A 266 0.75 -9.00 14.08
N MET A 267 -0.41 -8.65 13.51
CA MET A 267 -1.12 -7.42 13.88
C MET A 267 -1.62 -7.45 15.32
N THR A 268 -2.00 -8.61 15.85
CA THR A 268 -2.38 -8.76 17.26
C THR A 268 -1.18 -8.43 18.16
N ASP A 269 0.01 -8.92 17.84
CA ASP A 269 1.22 -8.64 18.61
C ASP A 269 1.60 -7.15 18.60
N PHE A 270 1.45 -6.46 17.47
CA PHE A 270 1.83 -5.04 17.35
C PHE A 270 0.73 -4.08 17.80
N LEU A 271 -0.54 -4.40 17.52
CA LEU A 271 -1.69 -3.52 17.76
C LEU A 271 -2.49 -3.93 19.00
N SER A 272 -1.88 -4.72 19.88
CA SER A 272 -2.32 -4.87 21.26
C SER A 272 -1.31 -4.23 22.19
N GLY A 273 -1.78 -3.45 23.14
CA GLY A 273 -0.90 -2.83 24.11
C GLY A 273 -1.51 -1.61 24.76
N LYS A 274 -0.75 -1.06 25.71
CA LYS A 274 -1.11 0.14 26.44
C LYS A 274 0.08 1.06 26.55
N MET A 275 -0.21 2.35 26.63
CA MET A 275 0.75 3.36 27.06
C MET A 275 0.43 3.80 28.47
N THR A 276 1.48 3.91 29.28
CA THR A 276 1.37 4.34 30.67
C THR A 276 2.28 5.53 30.93
N THR A 277 1.89 6.38 31.87
CA THR A 277 2.77 7.41 32.45
C THR A 277 2.96 7.11 33.93
N LEU A 278 4.16 7.40 34.45
CA LEU A 278 4.47 7.30 35.88
C LEU A 278 4.02 8.55 36.65
N GLU A 279 3.79 9.66 35.96
CA GLU A 279 3.44 10.95 36.55
C GLU A 279 2.05 11.38 36.06
N ALA A 280 1.16 11.74 36.98
CA ALA A 280 -0.23 12.07 36.67
C ALA A 280 -0.38 13.23 35.66
N GLU A 281 0.63 14.09 35.49
CA GLU A 281 0.57 15.31 34.69
C GLU A 281 1.58 15.37 33.53
N SER A 282 2.50 14.41 33.42
CA SER A 282 3.53 14.44 32.38
C SER A 282 3.13 13.63 31.14
N TYR A 283 2.96 14.33 30.02
CA TYR A 283 2.81 13.77 28.67
C TYR A 283 4.16 13.54 27.97
N GLN A 284 5.26 13.95 28.62
CA GLN A 284 6.61 13.86 28.06
C GLN A 284 7.25 12.49 28.33
N TRP A 285 6.89 11.84 29.45
CA TRP A 285 7.46 10.56 29.88
C TRP A 285 6.44 9.43 29.80
N VAL A 286 6.21 8.97 28.59
CA VAL A 286 5.28 7.87 28.33
C VAL A 286 6.03 6.55 28.05
N GLN A 287 5.62 5.49 28.73
CA GLN A 287 6.07 4.12 28.48
C GLN A 287 5.09 3.42 27.57
N GLY A 288 5.60 2.68 26.58
CA GLY A 288 4.78 1.97 25.59
C GLY A 288 5.54 1.72 24.31
N SER A 289 4.85 1.19 23.30
CA SER A 289 5.44 1.00 21.97
C SER A 289 5.69 2.34 21.26
N VAL A 290 6.70 2.38 20.38
CA VAL A 290 7.05 3.58 19.60
C VAL A 290 5.86 4.10 18.80
N TRP A 291 5.09 3.21 18.17
CA TRP A 291 3.89 3.59 17.42
C TRP A 291 2.73 4.04 18.32
N GLY A 292 2.63 3.50 19.53
CA GLY A 292 1.71 4.02 20.53
C GLY A 292 2.04 5.48 20.84
N GLN A 293 3.33 5.78 21.08
CA GLN A 293 3.78 7.14 21.35
C GLN A 293 3.47 8.11 20.20
N GLN A 294 3.66 7.67 18.96
CA GLN A 294 3.30 8.44 17.77
C GLN A 294 1.79 8.67 17.66
N LEU A 295 0.97 7.64 17.88
CA LEU A 295 -0.49 7.75 17.91
C LEU A 295 -0.96 8.74 18.98
N PHE A 296 -0.34 8.68 20.16
CA PHE A 296 -0.68 9.54 21.28
C PHE A 296 -0.29 11.01 21.03
N ALA A 297 0.76 11.25 20.25
CA ALA A 297 1.24 12.58 19.84
C ALA A 297 1.33 13.57 21.02
N SER A 298 1.87 13.14 22.16
CA SER A 298 1.96 13.92 23.40
C SER A 298 0.61 14.50 23.87
N GLY A 299 -0.48 13.75 23.67
CA GLY A 299 -1.85 14.16 24.00
C GLY A 299 -2.59 14.87 22.86
N ASN A 300 -1.96 15.11 21.71
CA ASN A 300 -2.58 15.72 20.54
C ASN A 300 -3.08 14.69 19.52
N ALA A 301 -3.43 13.49 19.97
CA ALA A 301 -3.97 12.44 19.12
C ALA A 301 -5.25 12.93 18.42
N SER A 302 -5.42 12.55 17.16
CA SER A 302 -6.59 12.91 16.35
C SER A 302 -6.96 11.78 15.41
N MET A 303 -8.19 11.81 14.87
CA MET A 303 -8.58 10.87 13.82
C MET A 303 -7.69 10.93 12.57
N SER A 304 -7.08 12.09 12.28
CA SER A 304 -6.08 12.18 11.20
C SER A 304 -4.81 11.41 11.53
N THR A 305 -4.33 11.47 12.78
CA THR A 305 -3.15 10.71 13.24
C THR A 305 -3.42 9.21 13.14
N VAL A 306 -4.59 8.77 13.61
CA VAL A 306 -5.04 7.38 13.51
C VAL A 306 -5.13 6.94 12.05
N ASN A 307 -5.83 7.70 11.20
CA ASN A 307 -5.98 7.37 9.78
C ASN A 307 -4.63 7.26 9.08
N ASN A 308 -3.70 8.20 9.30
CA ASN A 308 -2.40 8.18 8.65
C ASN A 308 -1.56 6.96 9.04
N MET A 309 -1.58 6.57 10.32
CA MET A 309 -0.90 5.36 10.78
C MET A 309 -1.48 4.10 10.14
N VAL A 310 -2.81 3.95 10.13
CA VAL A 310 -3.46 2.76 9.56
C VAL A 310 -3.34 2.74 8.03
N ALA A 311 -3.32 3.91 7.38
CA ALA A 311 -3.03 4.06 5.96
C ALA A 311 -1.63 3.55 5.62
N GLY A 312 -0.61 4.03 6.34
CA GLY A 312 0.77 3.58 6.11
C GLY A 312 0.97 2.10 6.38
N LEU A 313 0.26 1.55 7.38
CA LEU A 313 0.21 0.11 7.62
C LEU A 313 -0.38 -0.66 6.43
N ALA A 314 -1.54 -0.23 5.94
CA ALA A 314 -2.19 -0.83 4.78
C ALA A 314 -1.33 -0.73 3.51
N ASP A 315 -0.68 0.42 3.29
CA ASP A 315 0.23 0.65 2.17
C ASP A 315 1.46 -0.27 2.22
N SER A 316 2.06 -0.43 3.40
CA SER A 316 3.21 -1.31 3.58
C SER A 316 2.88 -2.80 3.41
N MET A 317 1.72 -3.21 3.92
CA MET A 317 1.22 -4.56 3.69
C MET A 317 0.89 -4.79 2.21
N THR A 318 0.26 -3.81 1.55
CA THR A 318 -0.02 -3.85 0.10
C THR A 318 1.27 -4.03 -0.70
N ALA A 319 2.29 -3.22 -0.42
CA ALA A 319 3.56 -3.32 -1.11
C ALA A 319 4.25 -4.67 -0.88
N THR A 320 4.16 -5.20 0.35
CA THR A 320 4.69 -6.53 0.66
C THR A 320 4.00 -7.63 -0.13
N ILE A 321 2.66 -7.61 -0.19
CA ILE A 321 1.88 -8.61 -0.95
C ILE A 321 2.22 -8.51 -2.44
N ARG A 322 2.39 -7.31 -2.98
CA ARG A 322 2.67 -7.12 -4.41
C ARG A 322 4.11 -7.47 -4.79
N ASN A 323 5.07 -7.25 -3.90
CA ASN A 323 6.47 -7.62 -4.13
C ASN A 323 6.73 -9.12 -3.98
N ASP A 324 5.92 -9.82 -3.18
CA ASP A 324 6.07 -11.25 -2.91
C ASP A 324 4.69 -11.94 -2.74
N PRO A 325 3.91 -12.06 -3.84
CA PRO A 325 2.53 -12.53 -3.78
C PRO A 325 2.36 -14.01 -3.44
N TYR A 326 3.43 -14.81 -3.57
CA TYR A 326 3.42 -16.25 -3.32
C TYR A 326 4.25 -16.68 -2.11
N GLY A 327 4.92 -15.72 -1.45
CA GLY A 327 5.80 -16.00 -0.33
C GLY A 327 6.85 -17.06 -0.67
N THR A 328 6.98 -18.06 0.19
CA THR A 328 7.93 -19.16 0.01
C THR A 328 7.40 -20.30 -0.88
N SER A 329 6.21 -20.17 -1.47
CA SER A 329 5.61 -21.25 -2.28
C SER A 329 6.15 -21.26 -3.71
N GLU A 330 7.18 -22.07 -3.95
CA GLU A 330 7.78 -22.21 -5.27
C GLU A 330 6.81 -22.84 -6.30
N GLU A 331 5.92 -23.73 -5.84
CA GLU A 331 4.92 -24.39 -6.69
C GLU A 331 3.88 -23.39 -7.20
N LEU A 332 3.37 -22.51 -6.34
CA LEU A 332 2.44 -21.46 -6.77
C LEU A 332 3.13 -20.51 -7.75
N ARG A 333 4.38 -20.13 -7.50
CA ARG A 333 5.15 -19.24 -8.38
C ARG A 333 5.35 -19.81 -9.78
N LYS A 334 5.66 -21.10 -9.93
CA LYS A 334 5.90 -21.74 -11.24
C LYS A 334 4.64 -21.84 -12.11
N ASN A 335 3.47 -21.84 -11.50
CA ASN A 335 2.20 -22.07 -12.19
C ASN A 335 1.49 -20.77 -12.61
N VAL A 336 2.11 -19.61 -12.46
CA VAL A 336 1.50 -18.31 -12.73
C VAL A 336 1.87 -17.84 -14.15
N PRO A 337 0.89 -17.49 -15.00
CA PRO A 337 1.16 -16.86 -16.28
C PRO A 337 1.98 -15.58 -16.12
N ALA A 338 3.02 -15.38 -16.94
CA ALA A 338 3.91 -14.22 -16.84
C ALA A 338 3.17 -12.87 -16.89
N ASN A 339 2.06 -12.79 -17.62
CA ASN A 339 1.22 -11.58 -17.73
C ASN A 339 0.39 -11.28 -16.47
N LEU A 340 0.41 -12.15 -15.46
CA LEU A 340 -0.22 -11.93 -14.14
C LEU A 340 0.82 -11.73 -13.03
N GLU A 341 2.10 -11.97 -13.33
CA GLU A 341 3.20 -11.80 -12.37
C GLU A 341 3.61 -10.33 -12.26
N ALA A 342 3.65 -9.60 -13.37
CA ALA A 342 4.02 -8.19 -13.42
C ALA A 342 3.13 -7.39 -14.38
N ALA A 343 2.82 -6.14 -14.00
CA ALA A 343 2.21 -5.17 -14.90
C ALA A 343 3.28 -4.61 -15.85
N THR A 344 2.98 -4.56 -17.14
CA THR A 344 3.93 -4.12 -18.17
C THR A 344 3.61 -2.71 -18.63
N GLY A 345 4.53 -1.76 -18.41
CA GLY A 345 4.38 -0.36 -18.80
C GLY A 345 5.20 0.00 -20.04
N HIS A 346 5.11 1.27 -20.46
CA HIS A 346 5.87 1.83 -21.57
C HIS A 346 7.05 2.65 -21.07
N VAL A 347 8.23 2.41 -21.65
CA VAL A 347 9.45 3.17 -21.36
C VAL A 347 9.44 4.46 -22.19
N ILE A 348 9.58 5.61 -21.53
CA ILE A 348 9.72 6.92 -22.18
C ILE A 348 11.21 7.16 -22.41
N ILE A 349 11.61 7.26 -23.68
CA ILE A 349 12.99 7.53 -24.08
C ILE A 349 13.05 8.91 -24.71
N THR A 350 13.81 9.82 -24.10
CA THR A 350 14.10 11.12 -24.70
C THR A 350 15.11 10.93 -25.82
N GLN A 351 14.64 10.88 -27.07
CA GLN A 351 15.51 10.93 -28.24
C GLN A 351 15.83 12.38 -28.58
N THR A 352 17.10 12.76 -28.49
CA THR A 352 17.56 14.07 -28.98
C THR A 352 17.62 14.04 -30.50
N CYS A 353 16.59 14.56 -31.17
CA CYS A 353 16.59 14.75 -32.61
C CYS A 353 17.47 15.97 -32.94
N ILE A 354 18.69 15.72 -33.41
CA ILE A 354 19.57 16.79 -33.88
C ILE A 354 19.15 17.13 -35.32
N TYR A 355 18.50 18.28 -35.51
CA TYR A 355 18.24 18.80 -36.84
C TYR A 355 19.47 19.55 -37.34
N VAL A 356 20.25 18.89 -38.20
CA VAL A 356 21.41 19.51 -38.84
C VAL A 356 20.93 20.45 -39.94
N GLN A 357 21.08 21.75 -39.72
CA GLN A 357 20.85 22.74 -40.76
C GLN A 357 22.02 22.75 -41.75
N TRP A 358 21.93 21.90 -42.77
CA TRP A 358 22.96 21.75 -43.81
C TRP A 358 23.36 23.06 -44.49
N GLY A 359 22.46 24.05 -44.55
CA GLY A 359 22.76 25.38 -45.09
C GLY A 359 23.93 26.09 -44.37
N TYR A 360 24.02 25.96 -43.04
CA TYR A 360 25.12 26.56 -42.27
C TYR A 360 26.43 25.79 -42.40
N ILE A 361 26.38 24.49 -42.74
CA ILE A 361 27.57 23.66 -42.95
C ILE A 361 28.09 23.80 -44.38
N ALA A 362 27.22 24.07 -45.35
CA ALA A 362 27.60 24.22 -46.75
C ALA A 362 28.57 25.39 -46.97
N TYR A 363 28.37 26.53 -46.29
CA TYR A 363 29.22 27.71 -46.43
C TYR A 363 30.69 27.47 -46.01
N PRO A 364 31.00 26.98 -44.79
CA PRO A 364 32.38 26.69 -44.40
C PRO A 364 33.00 25.56 -45.23
N ILE A 365 32.22 24.54 -45.66
CA ILE A 365 32.72 23.51 -46.57
C ILE A 365 33.12 24.11 -47.92
N ALA A 366 32.29 24.99 -48.49
CA ALA A 366 32.59 25.66 -49.75
C ALA A 366 33.82 26.57 -49.64
N LEU A 367 33.97 27.30 -48.54
CA LEU A 367 35.17 28.11 -48.28
C LEU A 367 36.43 27.25 -48.17
N LEU A 368 36.38 26.13 -47.45
CA LEU A 368 37.50 25.20 -47.34
C LEU A 368 37.87 24.60 -48.70
N ALA A 369 36.87 24.22 -49.50
CA ALA A 369 37.09 23.69 -50.85
C ALA A 369 37.73 24.75 -51.78
N LEU A 370 37.22 25.99 -51.77
CA LEU A 370 37.78 27.10 -52.55
C LEU A 370 39.22 27.43 -52.12
N GLN A 371 39.50 27.43 -50.81
CA GLN A 371 40.85 27.65 -50.27
C GLN A 371 41.82 26.56 -50.72
N TRP A 372 41.38 25.30 -50.71
CA TRP A 372 42.15 24.16 -51.21
C TRP A 372 42.46 24.27 -52.70
N ILE A 373 41.45 24.59 -53.52
CA ILE A 373 41.59 24.79 -54.96
C ILE A 373 42.56 25.95 -55.25
N PHE A 374 42.42 27.08 -54.55
CA PHE A 374 43.32 28.22 -54.72
C PHE A 374 44.76 27.86 -54.36
N SER A 375 44.98 27.22 -53.20
CA SER A 375 46.31 26.81 -52.75
C SER A 375 46.98 25.83 -53.70
N THR A 376 46.24 24.85 -54.21
CA THR A 376 46.75 23.88 -55.20
C THR A 376 47.09 24.54 -56.55
N LEU A 377 46.25 25.45 -57.04
CA LEU A 377 46.54 26.21 -58.26
C LEU A 377 47.81 27.06 -58.13
N VAL A 378 47.98 27.73 -56.98
CA VAL A 378 49.19 28.51 -56.69
C VAL A 378 50.43 27.62 -56.68
N LEU A 379 50.37 26.44 -56.05
CA LEU A 379 51.48 25.49 -56.04
C LEU A 379 51.83 25.00 -57.46
N VAL A 380 50.83 24.70 -58.29
CA VAL A 380 51.04 24.28 -59.69
C VAL A 380 51.65 25.40 -60.52
N ALA A 381 51.13 26.63 -60.43
CA ALA A 381 51.65 27.78 -61.16
C ALA A 381 53.10 28.09 -60.78
N CYS A 382 53.42 28.10 -59.48
CA CYS A 382 54.79 28.26 -58.99
C CYS A 382 55.73 27.14 -59.50
N SER A 383 55.25 25.90 -59.59
CA SER A 383 56.04 24.77 -60.10
C SER A 383 56.35 24.90 -61.60
N GLN A 384 55.40 25.42 -62.40
CA GLN A 384 55.59 25.65 -63.83
C GLN A 384 56.55 26.82 -64.09
N GLN A 385 56.43 27.92 -63.34
CA GLN A 385 57.29 29.08 -63.51
C GLN A 385 58.75 28.78 -63.13
N ARG A 386 58.96 27.90 -62.14
CA ARG A 386 60.30 27.38 -61.81
C ARG A 386 60.90 26.49 -62.91
N ARG A 387 60.07 25.78 -63.70
CA ARG A 387 60.52 24.99 -64.86
C ARG A 387 60.80 25.84 -66.10
N SER A 388 60.11 26.97 -66.28
CA SER A 388 60.36 27.89 -67.40
C SER A 388 61.54 28.85 -67.17
N GLY A 389 62.10 28.89 -65.95
CA GLY A 389 63.27 29.70 -65.60
C GLY A 389 64.63 29.07 -65.95
N ASP A 390 64.68 27.78 -66.29
CA ASP A 390 65.89 27.15 -66.85
C ASP A 390 66.00 27.46 -68.35
N GLY A 391 66.24 28.73 -68.65
CA GLY A 391 66.81 29.13 -69.94
C GLY A 391 68.23 28.56 -70.08
N PRO A 392 68.65 28.16 -71.28
CA PRO A 392 69.93 27.49 -71.49
C PRO A 392 71.09 28.41 -71.12
N SER A 393 71.77 28.09 -70.02
CA SER A 393 73.08 28.62 -69.70
C SER A 393 74.03 28.31 -70.85
N ARG A 394 74.46 29.39 -71.49
CA ARG A 394 75.48 29.53 -72.55
C ARG A 394 76.66 28.56 -72.46
N ALA A 395 77.08 28.18 -73.68
CA ALA A 395 78.38 27.67 -74.10
C ALA A 395 79.60 28.22 -73.35
N VAL A 396 80.52 27.31 -73.02
CA VAL A 396 81.92 27.28 -73.52
C VAL A 396 82.30 25.82 -73.75
#